data_AF-A0A1Y3BTS1-F1
#
_entry.id   AF-A0A1Y3BTS1-F1
#
_cell.length_a   1.000
_cell.length_b   1.000
_cell.length_c   1.000
_cell.angle_alpha   90.00
_cell.angle_beta   90.00
_cell.angle_gamma   90.00
#
_symmetry.space_group_name_H-M   'P 1'
#
loop_
_entity.id
_entity.type
_entity.pdbx_description
1 polymer ?
#
loop_
_entity_poly.entity_id
_entity_poly.type
_entity_poly.pdbx_seq_one_letter_code
_entity_poly.pdbx_strand_id
1 'polypeptide(L)'
;MTAILERRESESLWGRFCNWITSTENRLYIGWFGVLMIPTLLTATSVFIIAFIAAPPVDIDGIREPVLDLYFTETILFPLVTWVVSGSLVSVWLRLLFFLIYPIGQGSFSDGMPLGISGTFNFMIVFQAEHNILMHPFHMLGVAGVFGGSLFSAMHGSLVTSSLIRETTRK
;
A
#
# COMPACT_ATOMS: atom_id res chain seq x y z
N MET A 1 19.37 -40.08 -1.05
CA MET A 1 18.79 -39.63 -2.33
C MET A 1 17.57 -40.46 -2.72
N THR A 2 17.61 -41.78 -2.59
CA THR A 2 16.51 -42.73 -2.88
C THR A 2 15.27 -42.56 -2.00
N ALA A 3 15.41 -42.40 -0.68
CA ALA A 3 14.27 -42.25 0.25
C ALA A 3 13.43 -40.96 0.07
N ILE A 4 14.03 -39.89 -0.49
CA ILE A 4 13.31 -38.62 -0.76
C ILE A 4 12.47 -38.74 -2.04
N LEU A 5 12.95 -39.52 -3.02
CA LEU A 5 12.22 -39.78 -4.25
C LEU A 5 11.02 -40.71 -4.00
N GLU A 6 11.18 -41.77 -3.21
CA GLU A 6 10.07 -42.65 -2.82
C GLU A 6 9.00 -41.92 -1.99
N ARG A 7 9.41 -41.02 -1.08
CA ARG A 7 8.47 -40.18 -0.32
C ARG A 7 7.71 -39.19 -1.21
N ARG A 8 8.33 -38.67 -2.28
CA ARG A 8 7.65 -37.80 -3.26
C ARG A 8 6.64 -38.53 -4.14
N GLU A 9 6.85 -39.82 -4.40
CA GLU A 9 5.89 -40.64 -5.17
C GLU A 9 4.68 -41.08 -4.35
N SER A 10 4.79 -41.16 -3.02
CA SER A 10 3.67 -41.53 -2.13
C SER A 10 2.82 -40.34 -1.66
N GLU A 11 3.25 -39.10 -1.88
CA GLU A 11 2.49 -37.90 -1.53
C GLU A 11 1.38 -37.61 -2.55
N SER A 12 0.17 -37.32 -2.05
CA SER A 12 -0.95 -36.89 -2.89
C SER A 12 -0.63 -35.58 -3.62
N LEU A 13 -1.31 -35.31 -4.74
CA LEU A 13 -1.18 -34.04 -5.46
C LEU A 13 -1.42 -32.83 -4.54
N TRP A 14 -2.37 -32.96 -3.61
CA TRP A 14 -2.64 -31.95 -2.60
C TRP A 14 -1.47 -31.77 -1.62
N GLY A 15 -0.87 -32.87 -1.14
CA GLY A 15 0.32 -32.80 -0.28
C GLY A 15 1.48 -32.09 -0.96
N ARG A 16 1.74 -32.42 -2.23
CA ARG A 16 2.76 -31.75 -3.05
C ARG A 16 2.47 -30.27 -3.26
N PHE A 17 1.21 -29.90 -3.49
CA PHE A 17 0.78 -28.51 -3.63
C PHE A 17 0.99 -27.72 -2.33
N CYS A 18 0.55 -28.25 -1.18
CA CYS A 18 0.76 -27.63 0.13
C CYS A 18 2.25 -27.42 0.42
N ASN A 19 3.06 -28.47 0.21
CA ASN A 19 4.52 -28.43 0.38
C ASN A 19 5.16 -27.35 -0.50
N TRP A 20 4.65 -27.15 -1.72
CA TRP A 20 5.14 -26.11 -2.63
C TRP A 20 4.72 -24.70 -2.19
N ILE A 21 3.45 -24.50 -1.81
CA ILE A 21 2.92 -23.19 -1.36
C ILE A 21 3.67 -22.69 -0.12
N THR A 22 3.99 -23.57 0.83
CA THR A 22 4.69 -23.22 2.08
C THR A 22 6.21 -23.40 1.99
N SER A 23 6.77 -23.61 0.80
CA SER A 23 8.21 -23.83 0.62
C SER A 23 9.01 -22.55 0.90
N THR A 24 10.09 -22.67 1.69
CA THR A 24 11.09 -21.62 1.94
C THR A 24 12.11 -21.48 0.81
N GLU A 25 12.16 -22.45 -0.11
CA GLU A 25 13.10 -22.47 -1.24
C GLU A 25 12.58 -21.67 -2.46
N ASN A 26 11.35 -21.15 -2.39
CA ASN A 26 10.81 -20.31 -3.44
C ASN A 26 11.49 -18.92 -3.41
N ARG A 27 11.84 -18.38 -4.59
CA ARG A 27 12.46 -17.05 -4.71
C ARG A 27 11.65 -15.93 -4.05
N LEU A 28 10.33 -16.05 -4.13
CA LEU A 28 9.35 -15.24 -3.42
C LEU A 28 8.44 -16.20 -2.65
N TYR A 29 8.29 -15.97 -1.35
CA TYR A 29 7.42 -16.78 -0.52
C TYR A 29 5.95 -16.57 -0.89
N ILE A 30 5.18 -17.66 -0.97
CA ILE A 30 3.76 -17.63 -1.32
C ILE A 30 2.93 -17.74 -0.02
N GLY A 31 2.95 -18.90 0.62
CA GLY A 31 2.10 -19.20 1.76
C GLY A 31 0.59 -19.13 1.44
N TRP A 32 -0.26 -19.44 2.42
CA TRP A 32 -1.71 -19.41 2.21
C TRP A 32 -2.27 -18.01 1.95
N PHE A 33 -1.66 -16.97 2.53
CA PHE A 33 -2.01 -15.58 2.21
C PHE A 33 -1.65 -15.20 0.77
N GLY A 34 -0.52 -15.69 0.25
CA GLY A 34 -0.09 -15.42 -1.12
C GLY A 34 -1.06 -15.92 -2.18
N VAL A 35 -1.79 -17.02 -1.90
CA VAL A 35 -2.83 -17.56 -2.79
C VAL A 35 -3.93 -16.54 -3.06
N LEU A 36 -4.30 -15.72 -2.07
CA LEU A 36 -5.29 -14.64 -2.23
C LEU A 36 -4.64 -13.32 -2.64
N MET A 37 -3.50 -13.00 -2.04
CA MET A 37 -2.80 -11.74 -2.26
C MET A 37 -2.34 -11.60 -3.72
N ILE A 38 -1.76 -12.64 -4.33
CA ILE A 38 -1.21 -12.52 -5.68
C ILE A 38 -2.30 -12.19 -6.72
N PRO A 39 -3.42 -12.95 -6.81
CA PRO A 39 -4.47 -12.61 -7.78
C PRO A 39 -5.15 -11.27 -7.50
N THR A 40 -5.40 -10.93 -6.23
CA THR A 40 -6.07 -9.66 -5.88
C THR A 40 -5.21 -8.46 -6.21
N LEU A 41 -3.92 -8.49 -5.87
CA LEU A 41 -3.00 -7.41 -6.20
C LEU A 41 -2.78 -7.27 -7.70
N LEU A 42 -2.63 -8.37 -8.43
CA LEU A 42 -2.50 -8.33 -9.90
C LEU A 42 -3.73 -7.70 -10.55
N THR A 43 -4.93 -8.09 -10.11
CA THR A 43 -6.19 -7.53 -10.62
C THR A 43 -6.26 -6.03 -10.31
N ALA A 44 -6.07 -5.63 -9.05
CA ALA A 44 -6.12 -4.23 -8.64
C ALA A 44 -5.09 -3.37 -9.40
N THR A 45 -3.85 -3.85 -9.54
CA THR A 45 -2.79 -3.17 -10.28
C THR A 45 -3.13 -3.02 -11.76
N SER A 46 -3.59 -4.09 -12.41
CA SER A 46 -3.94 -4.04 -13.84
C SER A 46 -5.09 -3.09 -14.13
N VAL A 47 -6.17 -3.14 -13.34
CA VAL A 47 -7.33 -2.26 -13.48
C VAL A 47 -6.94 -0.81 -13.22
N PHE A 48 -6.15 -0.54 -12.17
CA PHE A 48 -5.68 0.81 -11.88
C PHE A 48 -4.86 1.40 -13.02
N ILE A 49 -3.93 0.63 -13.61
CA ILE A 49 -3.10 1.10 -14.73
C ILE A 49 -3.98 1.43 -15.95
N ILE A 50 -4.95 0.58 -16.27
CA ILE A 50 -5.86 0.80 -17.40
C ILE A 50 -6.72 2.04 -17.16
N ALA A 51 -7.31 2.16 -15.96
CA ALA A 51 -8.14 3.30 -15.59
C ALA A 51 -7.35 4.61 -15.65
N PHE A 52 -6.16 4.65 -15.05
CA PHE A 52 -5.30 5.83 -15.06
C PHE A 52 -4.95 6.34 -16.48
N ILE A 53 -4.82 5.43 -17.44
CA ILE A 53 -4.43 5.79 -18.82
C ILE A 53 -5.65 6.11 -19.68
N ALA A 54 -6.75 5.38 -19.52
CA ALA A 54 -7.81 5.29 -20.53
C ALA A 54 -9.22 5.44 -19.96
N ALA A 55 -9.40 5.72 -18.67
CA ALA A 55 -10.74 5.95 -18.14
C ALA A 55 -11.37 7.23 -18.72
N PRO A 56 -12.65 7.17 -19.12
CA PRO A 56 -13.41 8.36 -19.47
C PRO A 56 -13.73 9.18 -18.20
N PRO A 57 -14.16 10.45 -18.36
CA PRO A 57 -14.68 11.25 -17.26
C PRO A 57 -15.69 10.51 -16.37
N VAL A 58 -15.61 10.70 -15.05
CA VAL A 58 -16.47 10.04 -14.05
C VAL A 58 -17.36 11.07 -13.35
N ASP A 59 -18.67 10.82 -13.29
CA ASP A 59 -19.64 11.63 -12.54
C ASP A 59 -19.62 11.24 -11.06
N ILE A 60 -18.68 11.82 -10.31
CA ILE A 60 -18.38 11.44 -8.92
C ILE A 60 -19.53 11.78 -7.95
N ASP A 61 -20.18 12.93 -8.14
CA ASP A 61 -21.24 13.43 -7.25
C ASP A 61 -22.65 13.06 -7.75
N GLY A 62 -22.76 12.43 -8.94
CA GLY A 62 -24.04 12.08 -9.54
C GLY A 62 -24.87 13.28 -10.01
N ILE A 63 -24.24 14.45 -10.17
CA ILE A 63 -24.88 15.69 -10.60
C ILE A 63 -24.79 15.93 -12.11
N ARG A 64 -24.28 14.95 -12.86
CA ARG A 64 -24.05 15.00 -14.31
C ARG A 64 -22.97 15.99 -14.73
N GLU A 65 -21.98 16.22 -13.86
CA GLU A 65 -20.79 17.02 -14.14
C GLU A 65 -19.55 16.11 -14.07
N PRO A 66 -19.23 15.41 -15.17
CA PRO A 66 -18.21 14.38 -15.12
C PRO A 66 -16.81 14.99 -15.03
N VAL A 67 -16.03 14.46 -14.10
CA VAL A 67 -14.68 14.91 -13.80
C VAL A 67 -13.68 14.09 -14.60
N LEU A 68 -12.76 14.76 -15.30
CA LEU A 68 -11.67 14.10 -16.02
C LEU A 68 -10.57 13.64 -15.06
N ASP A 69 -10.22 12.35 -15.12
CA ASP A 69 -9.15 11.73 -14.33
C ASP A 69 -7.80 12.45 -14.47
N LEU A 70 -7.54 13.08 -15.62
CA LEU A 70 -6.29 13.83 -15.89
C LEU A 70 -6.13 15.08 -15.01
N TYR A 71 -7.22 15.78 -14.64
CA TYR A 71 -7.14 16.92 -13.71
C TYR A 71 -6.78 16.46 -12.27
N PHE A 72 -6.98 15.17 -11.96
CA PHE A 72 -6.66 14.53 -10.68
C PHE A 72 -5.27 13.86 -10.67
N THR A 73 -4.58 13.82 -11.81
CA THR A 73 -3.35 13.04 -12.03
C THR A 73 -2.27 13.84 -12.76
N GLU A 74 -1.82 14.94 -12.19
CA GLU A 74 -0.55 15.54 -12.63
C GLU A 74 0.65 14.68 -12.17
N THR A 75 1.11 13.84 -13.10
CA THR A 75 2.41 13.15 -13.31
C THR A 75 3.16 12.43 -12.16
N ILE A 76 3.60 11.20 -12.50
CA ILE A 76 4.61 10.30 -11.89
C ILE A 76 4.17 9.44 -10.69
N LEU A 77 3.62 8.26 -11.02
CA LEU A 77 3.82 6.97 -10.34
C LEU A 77 4.09 7.01 -8.83
N PHE A 78 3.13 7.45 -8.01
CA PHE A 78 3.17 7.17 -6.56
C PHE A 78 1.74 7.21 -6.01
N PRO A 79 0.98 6.11 -6.21
CA PRO A 79 0.79 5.29 -5.01
C PRO A 79 0.80 3.76 -5.22
N LEU A 80 0.81 3.24 -6.44
CA LEU A 80 0.51 1.82 -6.65
C LEU A 80 1.59 0.85 -6.13
N VAL A 81 2.86 1.26 -6.07
CA VAL A 81 3.95 0.34 -5.67
C VAL A 81 4.33 0.49 -4.20
N THR A 82 4.31 1.70 -3.65
CA THR A 82 4.67 1.96 -2.25
C THR A 82 3.52 1.67 -1.28
N TRP A 83 2.26 1.89 -1.69
CA TRP A 83 1.10 1.69 -0.82
C TRP A 83 0.56 0.26 -0.89
N VAL A 84 0.71 -0.44 -2.01
CA VAL A 84 0.28 -1.84 -2.11
C VAL A 84 1.23 -2.80 -1.38
N VAL A 85 2.53 -2.46 -1.30
CA VAL A 85 3.58 -3.42 -0.89
C VAL A 85 4.08 -3.23 0.55
N SER A 86 3.79 -2.11 1.21
CA SER A 86 4.46 -1.75 2.47
C SER A 86 4.20 -2.70 3.64
N GLY A 87 3.16 -3.55 3.59
CA GLY A 87 2.94 -4.69 4.51
C GLY A 87 2.81 -4.33 6.01
N SER A 88 2.99 -3.08 6.39
CA SER A 88 2.94 -2.65 7.78
C SER A 88 1.48 -2.50 8.21
N LEU A 89 1.18 -2.96 9.43
CA LEU A 89 -0.18 -2.88 10.00
C LEU A 89 -0.71 -1.44 9.96
N VAL A 90 0.14 -0.45 10.26
CA VAL A 90 -0.23 0.97 10.21
C VAL A 90 -0.72 1.39 8.82
N SER A 91 -0.01 0.98 7.76
CA SER A 91 -0.40 1.33 6.38
C SER A 91 -1.70 0.65 5.96
N VAL A 92 -1.95 -0.57 6.43
CA VAL A 92 -3.23 -1.29 6.20
C VAL A 92 -4.39 -0.59 6.90
N TRP A 93 -4.21 -0.14 8.16
CA TRP A 93 -5.24 0.59 8.90
C TRP A 93 -5.58 1.93 8.28
N LEU A 94 -4.59 2.69 7.78
CA LEU A 94 -4.85 3.94 7.08
C LEU A 94 -5.64 3.71 5.78
N ARG A 95 -5.34 2.64 5.03
CA ARG A 95 -6.14 2.27 3.85
C ARG A 95 -7.59 1.94 4.20
N LEU A 96 -7.79 1.14 5.24
CA LEU A 96 -9.13 0.81 5.72
C LEU A 96 -9.88 2.08 6.15
N LEU A 97 -9.19 3.04 6.79
CA LEU A 97 -9.80 4.27 7.26
C LEU A 97 -10.34 5.14 6.12
N PHE A 98 -9.51 5.46 5.12
CA PHE A 98 -9.87 6.43 4.08
C PHE A 98 -10.64 5.85 2.89
N PHE A 99 -10.45 4.55 2.57
CA PHE A 99 -11.13 3.92 1.43
C PHE A 99 -12.36 3.11 1.83
N LEU A 100 -12.61 2.89 3.12
CA LEU A 100 -13.75 2.10 3.58
C LEU A 100 -14.49 2.74 4.76
N ILE A 101 -13.84 2.95 5.91
CA ILE A 101 -14.52 3.42 7.12
C ILE A 101 -15.10 4.83 6.92
N TYR A 102 -14.33 5.75 6.35
CA TYR A 102 -14.78 7.11 6.11
C TYR A 102 -15.95 7.17 5.11
N PRO A 103 -15.86 6.55 3.91
CA PRO A 103 -17.00 6.39 3.02
C PRO A 103 -18.27 5.82 3.66
N ILE A 104 -18.13 4.76 4.46
CA ILE A 104 -19.26 4.16 5.19
C ILE A 104 -19.85 5.16 6.18
N GLY A 105 -19.00 5.91 6.89
CA GLY A 105 -19.43 6.95 7.83
C GLY A 105 -20.16 8.11 7.17
N GLN A 106 -19.77 8.50 5.96
CA GLN A 106 -20.43 9.54 5.16
C GLN A 106 -21.66 9.03 4.39
N GLY A 107 -21.74 7.71 4.17
CA GLY A 107 -22.83 7.09 3.41
C GLY A 107 -22.59 7.04 1.90
N SER A 108 -21.42 7.43 1.41
CA SER A 108 -21.05 7.39 -0.01
C SER A 108 -19.56 7.09 -0.23
N PHE A 109 -19.26 6.34 -1.29
CA PHE A 109 -17.88 6.15 -1.77
C PHE A 109 -17.35 7.34 -2.57
N SER A 110 -18.21 8.28 -2.99
CA SER A 110 -17.79 9.56 -3.61
C SER A 110 -16.93 10.40 -2.67
N ASP A 111 -17.20 10.32 -1.36
CA ASP A 111 -16.46 11.05 -0.33
C ASP A 111 -15.15 10.36 0.08
N GLY A 112 -14.89 9.16 -0.46
CA GLY A 112 -13.62 8.46 -0.27
C GLY A 112 -12.45 9.23 -0.87
N MET A 113 -11.25 8.98 -0.36
CA MET A 113 -10.05 9.59 -0.92
C MET A 113 -9.87 9.17 -2.39
N PRO A 114 -9.79 10.11 -3.35
CA PRO A 114 -9.57 9.77 -4.76
C PRO A 114 -8.15 9.24 -4.98
N LEU A 115 -8.00 8.31 -5.93
CA LEU A 115 -6.72 7.65 -6.25
C LEU A 115 -5.82 8.51 -7.16
N GLY A 116 -5.44 9.70 -6.68
CA GLY A 116 -4.58 10.65 -7.40
C GLY A 116 -3.94 11.69 -6.47
N ILE A 117 -2.95 12.42 -6.97
CA ILE A 117 -2.22 13.42 -6.18
C ILE A 117 -3.11 14.60 -5.85
N SER A 118 -3.69 15.27 -6.87
CA SER A 118 -4.64 16.36 -6.64
C SER A 118 -5.93 15.88 -5.97
N GLY A 119 -6.26 14.59 -6.11
CA GLY A 119 -7.35 13.93 -5.37
C GLY A 119 -7.11 13.88 -3.88
N THR A 120 -5.90 13.48 -3.50
CA THR A 120 -5.48 13.47 -2.10
C THR A 120 -5.51 14.89 -1.53
N PHE A 121 -5.03 15.89 -2.26
CA PHE A 121 -5.09 17.29 -1.81
C PHE A 121 -6.53 17.80 -1.67
N ASN A 122 -7.41 17.51 -2.63
CA ASN A 122 -8.82 17.86 -2.57
C ASN A 122 -9.48 17.25 -1.32
N PHE A 123 -9.30 15.93 -1.12
CA PHE A 123 -9.78 15.23 0.08
C PHE A 123 -9.28 15.91 1.36
N MET A 124 -7.99 16.23 1.46
CA MET A 124 -7.42 16.89 2.64
C MET A 124 -8.06 18.25 2.94
N ILE A 125 -8.34 19.05 1.90
CA ILE A 125 -8.97 20.37 2.05
C ILE A 125 -10.41 20.22 2.52
N VAL A 126 -11.19 19.34 1.90
CA VAL A 126 -12.59 19.07 2.27
C VAL A 126 -12.66 18.50 3.69
N PHE A 127 -11.82 17.51 4.00
CA PHE A 127 -11.75 16.90 5.33
C PHE A 127 -11.37 17.93 6.41
N GLN A 128 -10.49 18.88 6.11
CA GLN A 128 -10.19 19.99 7.00
C GLN A 128 -11.39 20.93 7.16
N ALA A 129 -12.12 21.24 6.10
CA ALA A 129 -13.29 22.12 6.15
C ALA A 129 -14.43 21.50 6.97
N GLU A 130 -14.67 20.19 6.84
CA GLU A 130 -15.78 19.49 7.49
C GLU A 130 -15.46 19.02 8.92
N HIS A 131 -14.20 18.65 9.19
CA HIS A 131 -13.82 18.02 10.46
C HIS A 131 -12.78 18.78 11.27
N ASN A 132 -12.22 19.86 10.74
CA ASN A 132 -11.16 20.64 11.38
C ASN A 132 -10.01 19.77 11.91
N ILE A 133 -9.55 18.82 11.08
CA ILE A 133 -8.61 17.76 11.47
C ILE A 133 -7.32 18.29 12.09
N LEU A 134 -6.84 19.48 11.69
CA LEU A 134 -5.67 20.11 12.28
C LEU A 134 -5.79 20.31 13.81
N MET A 135 -7.01 20.46 14.33
CA MET A 135 -7.26 20.63 15.76
C MET A 135 -7.53 19.30 16.48
N HIS A 136 -7.56 18.17 15.77
CA HIS A 136 -7.85 16.87 16.36
C HIS A 136 -6.59 16.26 17.03
N PRO A 137 -6.65 15.83 18.30
CA PRO A 137 -5.47 15.33 19.03
C PRO A 137 -4.83 14.09 18.38
N PHE A 138 -5.62 13.18 17.80
CA PHE A 138 -5.06 12.03 17.08
C PHE A 138 -4.29 12.42 15.81
N HIS A 139 -4.69 13.50 15.13
CA HIS A 139 -3.93 14.00 13.98
C HIS A 139 -2.60 14.59 14.46
N MET A 140 -2.61 15.39 15.54
CA MET A 140 -1.37 15.93 16.13
C MET A 140 -0.41 14.82 16.58
N LEU A 141 -0.93 13.74 17.19
CA LEU A 141 -0.12 12.57 17.55
C LEU A 141 0.46 11.87 16.31
N GLY A 142 -0.32 11.73 15.24
CA GLY A 142 0.16 11.19 13.96
C GLY A 142 1.28 12.02 13.37
N VAL A 143 1.12 13.35 13.36
CA VAL A 143 2.15 14.31 12.92
C VAL A 143 3.43 14.16 13.74
N ALA A 144 3.32 14.14 15.07
CA ALA A 144 4.46 13.91 15.96
C ALA A 144 5.15 12.56 15.69
N GLY A 145 4.37 11.52 15.41
CA GLY A 145 4.89 10.19 15.05
C GLY A 145 5.69 10.18 13.75
N VAL A 146 5.20 10.83 12.70
CA VAL A 146 5.90 10.88 11.39
C VAL A 146 7.18 11.73 11.48
N PHE A 147 7.12 12.91 12.11
CA PHE A 147 8.31 13.75 12.31
C PHE A 147 9.33 13.11 13.25
N GLY A 148 8.88 12.49 14.35
CA GLY A 148 9.76 11.77 15.26
C GLY A 148 10.41 10.55 14.59
N GLY A 149 9.63 9.78 13.83
CA GLY A 149 10.12 8.62 13.08
C GLY A 149 11.18 8.99 12.04
N SER A 150 10.97 10.06 11.28
CA SER A 150 11.97 10.53 10.29
C SER A 150 13.24 11.06 10.96
N LEU A 151 13.10 11.82 12.05
CA LEU A 151 14.22 12.32 12.86
C LEU A 151 15.05 11.16 13.42
N PHE A 152 14.41 10.18 14.06
CA PHE A 152 15.11 9.04 14.65
C PHE A 152 15.71 8.11 13.60
N SER A 153 15.07 7.95 12.44
CA SER A 153 15.66 7.22 11.31
C SER A 153 16.96 7.89 10.84
N ALA A 154 16.96 9.21 10.69
CA ALA A 154 18.14 9.97 10.30
C ALA A 154 19.25 9.92 11.38
N MET A 155 18.87 10.09 12.65
CA MET A 155 19.79 10.02 13.79
C MET A 155 20.40 8.62 13.94
N HIS A 156 19.61 7.56 13.80
CA HIS A 156 20.14 6.20 13.88
C HIS A 156 21.14 5.93 12.75
N GLY A 157 20.78 6.29 11.51
CA GLY A 157 21.68 6.17 10.37
C GLY A 157 22.98 6.96 10.56
N SER A 158 22.91 8.18 11.11
CA SER A 158 24.10 8.98 11.35
C SER A 158 24.99 8.41 12.47
N LEU A 159 24.41 7.93 13.57
CA LEU A 159 25.15 7.31 14.66
C LEU A 159 25.87 6.05 14.21
N VAL A 160 25.17 5.11 13.54
CA VAL A 160 25.77 3.88 13.03
C VAL A 160 26.89 4.17 12.04
N THR A 161 26.65 5.10 11.10
CA THR A 161 27.67 5.49 10.10
C THR A 161 28.89 6.15 10.75
N SER A 162 28.69 6.93 11.82
CA SER A 162 29.78 7.62 12.53
C SER A 162 30.66 6.69 13.37
N SER A 163 30.19 5.47 13.69
CA SER A 163 30.89 4.52 14.55
C SER A 163 31.40 3.28 13.81
N LEU A 164 31.49 3.31 12.47
CA LEU A 164 32.04 2.19 11.70
C LEU A 164 33.52 1.97 12.04
N ILE A 165 33.87 0.72 12.35
CA ILE A 165 35.28 0.31 12.47
C ILE A 165 35.90 0.33 11.06
N ARG A 166 37.12 0.86 10.95
CA ARG A 166 37.80 1.00 9.65
C ARG A 166 38.29 -0.37 9.14
N GLU A 167 37.55 -0.92 8.18
CA GLU A 167 37.90 -2.17 7.48
C GLU A 167 38.38 -1.97 6.02
N THR A 168 38.42 -0.73 5.53
CA THR A 168 38.78 -0.42 4.13
C THR A 168 39.80 0.72 4.01
N THR A 169 40.50 0.77 2.87
CA THR A 169 41.38 1.87 2.48
C THR A 169 40.63 2.89 1.63
N ARG A 170 41.06 4.15 1.71
CA ARG A 170 40.57 5.19 0.80
C ARG A 170 41.17 4.90 -0.58
N LYS A 171 40.32 4.84 -1.62
CA LYS A 171 40.78 4.82 -3.02
C LYS A 171 41.31 6.19 -3.42
#